data_AF-A0A9P7NI46-F1
#
_entry.id   AF-A0A9P7NI46-F1
#
_cell.length_a   1.000
_cell.length_b   1.000
_cell.length_c   1.000
_cell.angle_alpha   90.00
_cell.angle_beta   90.00
_cell.angle_gamma   90.00
#
_symmetry.space_group_name_H-M   'P 1'
#
loop_
_entity.id
_entity.type
_entity.pdbx_description
1 polymer ?
#
loop_
_entity_poly.entity_id
_entity_poly.type
_entity_poly.pdbx_seq_one_letter_code
_entity_poly.pdbx_strand_id
1 'polypeptide(L)' 'MGEFPEALDVVKPLCFGLRTILFGDTARLVLGTPAGGPDQLYRPIIAAYDEAISKL' A
#
# COMPACT_ATOMS: atom_id res chain seq x y z
N MET A 1 5.00 12.59 -16.82
CA MET A 1 4.86 13.09 -15.44
C MET A 1 3.52 13.81 -15.36
N GLY A 2 2.52 13.20 -14.72
CA GLY A 2 1.12 13.66 -14.77
C GLY A 2 0.07 12.55 -14.60
N GLU A 3 0.50 11.29 -14.42
CA GLU A 3 -0.42 10.15 -14.26
C GLU A 3 -1.15 10.15 -12.91
N PHE A 4 -0.69 10.96 -11.94
CA PHE A 4 -1.33 11.05 -10.62
C PHE A 4 -1.71 12.51 -10.32
N PRO A 5 -2.99 12.80 -10.00
CA PRO A 5 -3.44 14.15 -9.66
C PRO A 5 -2.66 14.74 -8.47
N GLU A 6 -2.24 16.01 -8.57
CA GLU A 6 -1.54 16.71 -7.48
C GLU A 6 -2.38 16.77 -6.20
N ALA A 7 -3.71 16.83 -6.33
CA ALA A 7 -4.63 16.78 -5.19
C ALA A 7 -4.50 15.50 -4.35
N LEU A 8 -3.90 14.44 -4.91
CA LEU A 8 -3.68 13.16 -4.24
C LEU A 8 -2.22 12.99 -3.79
N ASP A 9 -1.39 14.02 -3.84
CA ASP A 9 -0.01 13.96 -3.39
C ASP A 9 0.11 13.57 -1.92
N VAL A 10 -0.86 13.98 -1.11
CA VAL A 10 -0.93 13.61 0.31
C VAL A 10 -1.11 12.11 0.54
N VAL A 11 -1.74 11.38 -0.40
CA VAL A 11 -1.93 9.93 -0.32
C VAL A 11 -0.91 9.13 -1.12
N LYS A 12 -0.03 9.77 -1.90
CA LYS A 12 1.03 9.07 -2.65
C LYS A 12 1.86 8.13 -1.76
N PRO A 13 2.34 8.54 -0.57
CA PRO A 13 3.12 7.65 0.29
C PRO A 13 2.34 6.39 0.69
N LEU A 14 1.04 6.53 0.99
CA LEU A 14 0.15 5.40 1.29
C LEU A 14 0.04 4.46 0.09
N CYS A 15 -0.18 4.99 -1.12
CA CYS A 15 -0.26 4.16 -2.32
C CYS A 15 1.03 3.36 -2.58
N PHE A 16 2.20 3.98 -2.36
CA PHE A 16 3.48 3.28 -2.46
C PHE A 16 3.62 2.19 -1.39
N GLY A 17 3.28 2.49 -0.13
CA GLY A 17 3.31 1.50 0.95
C GLY A 17 2.42 0.29 0.68
N LEU A 18 1.16 0.53 0.27
CA LEU A 18 0.23 -0.54 -0.08
C LEU A 18 0.73 -1.38 -1.26
N ARG A 19 1.33 -0.74 -2.27
CA ARG A 19 1.93 -1.45 -3.41
C ARG A 19 3.05 -2.39 -2.93
N THR A 20 3.93 -1.93 -2.06
CA THR A 20 5.01 -2.77 -1.50
C THR A 20 4.45 -3.92 -0.67
N ILE A 21 3.41 -3.68 0.15
CA ILE A 21 2.76 -4.75 0.93
C ILE A 21 2.14 -5.83 0.02
N LEU A 22 1.45 -5.41 -1.05
CA LEU A 22 0.74 -6.31 -1.94
C LEU A 22 1.64 -7.09 -2.90
N PHE A 23 2.72 -6.46 -3.38
CA PHE A 23 3.52 -6.99 -4.49
C PHE A 23 5.01 -7.19 -4.15
N GLY A 24 5.43 -6.82 -2.94
CA GLY A 24 6.82 -6.78 -2.52
C GLY A 24 7.68 -5.79 -3.33
N ASP A 25 8.98 -5.80 -3.08
CA ASP A 25 9.94 -4.88 -3.71
C ASP A 25 10.11 -5.10 -5.22
N THR A 26 9.79 -6.30 -5.70
CA THR A 26 9.90 -6.63 -7.13
C THR A 26 8.73 -6.12 -7.96
N ALA A 27 7.64 -5.68 -7.30
CA ALA A 27 6.37 -5.31 -7.93
C ALA A 27 5.87 -6.33 -8.96
N ARG A 28 6.25 -7.60 -8.83
CA ARG A 28 5.74 -8.66 -9.69
C ARG A 28 4.25 -8.78 -9.41
N LEU A 29 3.46 -8.91 -10.48
CA LEU A 29 2.03 -9.20 -10.39
C LEU A 29 1.83 -10.55 -9.69
N VAL A 30 1.69 -10.52 -8.37
CA VAL A 30 1.20 -11.65 -7.60
C VAL A 30 -0.30 -11.69 -7.83
N LEU A 31 -0.74 -12.63 -8.68
CA LEU A 31 -2.16 -12.85 -8.94
C LEU A 31 -2.74 -13.70 -7.81
N GLY A 32 -3.77 -13.17 -7.14
CA GLY A 32 -4.46 -13.84 -6.04
C GLY A 32 -4.04 -13.35 -4.66
N THR A 33 -4.60 -13.95 -3.63
CA THR A 33 -4.25 -13.65 -2.23
C THR A 33 -2.96 -14.39 -1.88
N PRO A 34 -1.95 -13.72 -1.28
CA PRO A 34 -0.75 -14.39 -0.80
C PRO A 34 -1.10 -15.55 0.14
N ALA A 35 -0.35 -16.65 0.05
CA ALA A 35 -0.51 -17.77 0.98
C ALA A 35 -0.10 -17.33 2.40
N GLY A 36 -0.91 -17.68 3.40
CA GLY A 36 -0.68 -17.28 4.78
C GLY A 36 -1.97 -17.05 5.57
N GLY A 37 -1.82 -16.65 6.82
CA GLY A 37 -2.95 -16.19 7.63
C GLY A 37 -3.40 -14.80 7.20
N PRO A 38 -4.70 -14.46 7.32
CA PRO A 38 -5.24 -13.15 6.89
C PRO A 38 -4.50 -11.97 7.52
N ASP A 39 -4.09 -12.10 8.78
CA ASP A 39 -3.36 -11.08 9.52
C ASP A 39 -2.01 -10.70 8.91
N GLN A 40 -1.38 -11.60 8.15
CA GLN A 40 -0.10 -11.31 7.47
C GLN A 40 -0.28 -10.28 6.35
N LEU A 41 -1.47 -10.18 5.76
CA LEU A 41 -1.81 -9.19 4.75
C LEU A 41 -2.51 -7.97 5.35
N TYR A 42 -3.53 -8.20 6.18
CA TYR A 42 -4.40 -7.11 6.63
C TYR A 42 -3.76 -6.22 7.70
N ARG A 43 -2.94 -6.76 8.63
CA ARG A 43 -2.31 -5.91 9.66
C ARG A 43 -1.34 -4.88 9.08
N PRO A 44 -0.44 -5.24 8.14
CA PRO A 44 0.41 -4.23 7.49
C PRO A 44 -0.39 -3.16 6.73
N ILE A 45 -1.48 -3.54 6.07
CA ILE A 45 -2.36 -2.59 5.36
C ILE A 45 -2.97 -1.60 6.35
N ILE A 46 -3.58 -2.08 7.44
CA ILE A 46 -4.17 -1.23 8.47
C ILE A 46 -3.13 -0.29 9.06
N ALA A 47 -1.94 -0.80 9.40
CA ALA A 47 -0.85 0.02 9.93
C ALA A 47 -0.41 1.13 8.94
N ALA A 48 -0.37 0.85 7.64
CA ALA A 48 -0.06 1.85 6.63
C ALA A 48 -1.14 2.95 6.55
N TYR A 49 -2.41 2.58 6.69
CA TYR A 49 -3.51 3.55 6.79
C TYR A 49 -3.39 4.40 8.06
N ASP A 50 -3.17 3.78 9.23
CA ASP A 50 -3.02 4.49 10.50
C ASP A 50 -1.85 5.49 10.44
N GLU A 51 -0.71 5.08 9.88
CA GLU A 51 0.44 5.95 9.67
C GLU A 51 0.09 7.13 8.75
N ALA A 52 -0.57 6.88 7.62
CA ALA A 52 -0.95 7.92 6.68
C ALA A 52 -1.93 8.92 7.32
N ILE A 53 -2.94 8.43 8.04
CA ILE A 53 -3.95 9.26 8.72
C ILE A 53 -3.29 10.09 9.84
N SER A 54 -2.34 9.54 10.58
CA SER A 54 -1.64 10.27 11.66
C SER A 54 -0.80 11.47 11.19
N LYS A 55 -0.53 11.57 9.89
CA LYS A 55 0.30 12.60 9.28
C LYS A 55 -0.51 13.63 8.47
N LEU A 56 -1.84 13.51 8.45
CA LEU A 56 -2.78 14.49 7.91
C LEU A 56 -3.06 15.59 8.94
#